data_AF-A0A849HF66-F1
#
_entry.id   AF-A0A849HF66-F1
#
_cell.length_a   1.000
_cell.length_b   1.000
_cell.length_c   1.000
_cell.angle_alpha   90.00
_cell.angle_beta   90.00
_cell.angle_gamma   90.00
#
_symmetry.space_group_name_H-M   'P 1'
#
loop_
_entity.id
_entity.type
_entity.pdbx_description
1 polymer ?
#
loop_
_entity_poly.entity_id
_entity_poly.type
_entity_poly.pdbx_seq_one_letter_code
_entity_poly.pdbx_strand_id
1 'polypeptide(L)'
;MRLRTTTAVLALLAGGAAWGQTGSAVAVPPPPPIVSAPLPAPASAAAPAPVTPPPGLVQAQPPVSPGSQAPASAASDSNMADTAPVISSGWTPGKTALLGVLDKVDGSTAQVSIPVGGQANVGDLQVSVQSCLIRPAGQLPDAAIFLTVEPLANISGPPLFRGWMVRSTPGATVVGDAGETFRVIGCS
;
A
#
# COMPACT_ATOMS: atom_id res chain seq x y z
N MET A 1 30.97 -83.12 21.33
CA MET A 1 32.19 -82.68 22.06
C MET A 1 31.83 -81.42 22.85
N ARG A 2 32.17 -81.43 24.14
CA ARG A 2 31.95 -80.47 25.26
C ARG A 2 31.70 -78.99 24.89
N LEU A 3 30.64 -78.34 25.38
CA LEU A 3 30.40 -77.72 26.71
C LEU A 3 31.17 -76.40 26.95
N ARG A 4 30.45 -75.25 27.06
CA ARG A 4 30.38 -74.38 28.26
C ARG A 4 29.69 -73.04 27.99
N THR A 5 28.55 -72.87 28.67
CA THR A 5 27.86 -71.63 29.07
C THR A 5 28.80 -70.66 29.79
N THR A 6 28.61 -69.33 29.68
CA THR A 6 28.41 -68.41 30.84
C THR A 6 27.92 -67.03 30.38
N THR A 7 26.88 -66.58 31.08
CA THR A 7 26.19 -65.28 31.10
C THR A 7 27.08 -64.16 31.70
N ALA A 8 27.00 -62.92 31.19
CA ALA A 8 27.49 -61.71 31.86
C ALA A 8 26.47 -60.58 31.62
N VAL A 9 25.49 -60.40 32.52
CA VAL A 9 25.49 -59.49 33.69
C VAL A 9 25.66 -58.02 33.29
N LEU A 10 24.49 -57.37 33.15
CA LEU A 10 24.29 -55.92 33.17
C LEU A 10 24.81 -55.36 34.51
N ALA A 11 25.80 -54.47 34.48
CA ALA A 11 26.22 -53.70 35.64
C ALA A 11 25.72 -52.26 35.52
N LEU A 12 24.64 -51.95 36.23
CA LEU A 12 24.23 -50.60 36.59
C LEU A 12 25.19 -50.08 37.67
N LEU A 13 26.02 -49.10 37.33
CA LEU A 13 26.81 -48.35 38.31
C LEU A 13 26.14 -47.01 38.58
N ALA A 14 25.63 -46.88 39.80
CA ALA A 14 25.28 -45.62 40.42
C ALA A 14 26.57 -44.89 40.84
N GLY A 15 26.79 -43.69 40.31
CA GLY A 15 27.83 -42.77 40.74
C GLY A 15 27.23 -41.39 40.88
N GLY A 16 27.00 -40.95 42.12
CA GLY A 16 26.45 -39.64 42.44
C GLY A 16 27.41 -38.53 42.01
N ALA A 17 27.00 -37.72 41.05
CA ALA A 17 27.65 -36.45 40.75
C ALA A 17 27.13 -35.40 41.73
N ALA A 18 27.90 -35.12 42.78
CA ALA A 18 27.74 -33.93 43.60
C ALA A 18 28.07 -32.71 42.74
N TRP A 19 27.04 -31.99 42.27
CA TRP A 19 27.23 -30.72 41.58
C TRP A 19 27.48 -29.65 42.64
N GLY A 20 28.75 -29.32 42.84
CA GLY A 20 29.16 -28.10 43.53
C GLY A 20 28.62 -26.91 42.76
N GLN A 21 27.72 -26.15 43.39
CA GLN A 21 27.26 -24.86 42.91
C GLN A 21 28.44 -23.88 43.01
N THR A 22 29.23 -23.79 41.94
CA THR A 22 30.12 -22.64 41.77
C THR A 22 29.23 -21.46 41.45
N GLY A 23 29.01 -20.61 42.46
CA GLY A 23 28.30 -19.36 42.30
C GLY A 23 29.00 -18.53 41.23
N SER A 24 28.42 -18.50 40.04
CA SER A 24 28.75 -17.50 39.04
C SER A 24 28.23 -16.17 39.58
N ALA A 25 29.07 -15.46 40.33
CA ALA A 25 28.83 -14.06 40.61
C ALA A 25 28.94 -13.32 39.28
N VAL A 26 27.81 -13.18 38.60
CA VAL A 26 27.66 -12.27 37.47
C VAL A 26 27.97 -10.89 38.02
N ALA A 27 29.16 -10.39 37.70
CA ALA A 27 29.54 -9.02 37.98
C ALA A 27 28.64 -8.11 37.14
N VAL A 28 27.57 -7.60 37.75
CA VAL A 28 26.70 -6.60 37.16
C VAL A 28 27.50 -5.29 37.12
N PRO A 29 27.84 -4.74 35.94
CA PRO A 29 28.48 -3.44 35.87
C PRO A 29 27.55 -2.38 36.48
N PRO A 30 28.10 -1.32 37.10
CA PRO A 30 27.29 -0.23 37.61
C PRO A 30 26.44 0.36 36.47
N PRO A 31 25.17 0.72 36.74
CA PRO A 31 24.32 1.33 35.73
C PRO A 31 24.99 2.60 35.19
N PRO A 32 24.86 2.88 33.87
CA PRO A 32 25.36 4.13 33.31
C PRO A 32 24.69 5.33 33.99
N PRO A 33 25.35 6.51 34.02
CA PRO A 33 24.73 7.71 34.57
C PRO A 33 23.42 7.98 33.83
N ILE A 34 22.33 8.14 34.60
CA ILE A 34 21.02 8.52 34.08
C ILE A 34 21.19 9.90 33.43
N VAL A 35 21.20 9.93 32.11
CA VAL A 35 21.13 11.18 31.34
C VAL A 35 19.81 11.83 31.74
N SER A 36 19.87 13.07 32.22
CA SER A 36 18.71 13.83 32.68
C SER A 36 17.58 13.71 31.66
N ALA A 37 16.39 13.35 32.14
CA ALA A 37 15.21 13.23 31.30
C ALA A 37 15.04 14.48 30.42
N PRO A 38 14.65 14.35 29.15
CA PRO A 38 14.34 15.50 28.31
C PRO A 38 13.35 16.41 29.03
N LEU A 39 13.60 17.72 28.98
CA LEU A 39 12.69 18.73 29.52
C LEU A 39 11.25 18.41 29.11
N PRO A 40 10.26 18.53 30.02
CA PRO A 40 8.87 18.35 29.67
C PRO A 40 8.53 19.29 28.50
N ALA A 41 7.91 18.73 27.46
CA ALA A 41 7.44 19.51 26.32
C ALA A 41 6.57 20.67 26.84
N PRO A 42 6.68 21.88 26.26
CA PRO A 42 5.79 22.97 26.61
C PRO A 42 4.35 22.50 26.45
N ALA A 43 3.50 22.81 27.44
CA ALA A 43 2.08 22.48 27.40
C ALA A 43 1.54 22.88 26.03
N SER A 44 0.99 21.90 25.31
CA SER A 44 0.37 22.12 24.01
C SER A 44 -0.58 23.30 24.17
N ALA A 45 -0.32 24.37 23.42
CA ALA A 45 -1.18 25.54 23.41
C ALA A 45 -2.63 25.06 23.26
N ALA A 46 -3.50 25.56 24.14
CA ALA A 46 -4.90 25.19 24.22
C ALA A 46 -5.49 24.99 22.82
N ALA A 47 -6.20 23.86 22.64
CA ALA A 47 -6.95 23.60 21.42
C ALA A 47 -7.74 24.86 21.04
N PRO A 48 -7.70 25.31 19.77
CA PRO A 48 -8.49 26.46 19.35
C PRO A 48 -9.96 26.15 19.67
N ALA A 49 -10.63 27.13 20.30
CA ALA A 49 -12.07 27.06 20.54
C ALA A 49 -12.79 26.68 19.24
N PRO A 50 -13.89 25.92 19.29
CA PRO A 50 -14.66 25.60 18.11
C PRO A 50 -15.12 26.91 17.45
N VAL A 51 -14.47 27.24 16.33
CA VAL A 51 -14.93 28.32 15.45
C VAL A 51 -16.28 27.89 14.91
N THR A 52 -17.34 28.59 15.31
CA THR A 52 -18.64 28.46 14.65
C THR A 52 -18.44 28.85 13.19
N PRO A 53 -18.84 28.00 12.23
CA PRO A 53 -18.73 28.35 10.82
C PRO A 53 -19.55 29.62 10.57
N PRO A 54 -19.02 30.58 9.78
CA PRO A 54 -19.78 31.77 9.40
C PRO A 54 -21.09 31.33 8.72
N PRO A 55 -22.23 31.96 9.05
CA PRO A 55 -23.49 31.68 8.37
C PRO A 55 -23.33 32.04 6.89
N GLY A 56 -23.34 31.03 6.01
CA GLY A 56 -23.14 31.26 4.58
C GLY A 56 -22.73 30.03 3.76
N LEU A 57 -22.21 28.97 4.37
CA LEU A 57 -21.98 27.69 3.67
C LEU A 57 -23.24 26.81 3.73
N VAL A 58 -24.35 27.34 3.22
CA VAL A 58 -25.37 26.46 2.63
C VAL A 58 -24.70 25.77 1.46
N GLN A 59 -24.49 24.46 1.56
CA GLN A 59 -24.17 23.64 0.40
C GLN A 59 -25.26 23.92 -0.63
N ALA A 60 -24.92 24.60 -1.73
CA ALA A 60 -25.80 24.67 -2.87
C ALA A 60 -26.11 23.22 -3.25
N GLN A 61 -27.36 22.80 -3.03
CA GLN A 61 -27.84 21.53 -3.53
C GLN A 61 -27.51 21.48 -5.03
N PRO A 62 -26.86 20.42 -5.52
CA PRO A 62 -26.78 20.20 -6.96
C PRO A 62 -28.19 20.29 -7.54
N PRO A 63 -28.41 20.97 -8.67
CA PRO A 63 -29.74 21.08 -9.25
C PRO A 63 -30.34 19.68 -9.38
N VAL A 64 -31.49 19.48 -8.75
CA VAL A 64 -32.31 18.29 -8.95
C VAL A 64 -32.57 18.16 -10.45
N SER A 65 -32.08 17.09 -11.06
CA SER A 65 -32.35 16.78 -12.46
C SER A 65 -33.86 16.70 -12.65
N PRO A 66 -34.50 17.54 -13.48
CA PRO A 66 -35.90 17.39 -13.83
C PRO A 66 -36.09 16.03 -14.52
N GLY A 67 -37.18 15.36 -14.16
CA GLY A 67 -37.43 13.96 -14.45
C GLY A 67 -37.31 13.56 -15.92
N SER A 68 -37.01 12.28 -16.11
CA SER A 68 -37.08 11.58 -17.39
C SER A 68 -38.52 11.60 -17.92
N GLN A 69 -38.86 12.62 -18.70
CA GLN A 69 -39.99 12.55 -19.63
C GLN A 69 -39.45 12.04 -20.97
N ALA A 70 -39.82 10.80 -21.30
CA ALA A 70 -39.69 10.28 -22.64
C ALA A 70 -40.67 11.03 -23.58
N PRO A 71 -40.22 11.63 -24.69
CA PRO A 71 -41.12 12.09 -25.72
C PRO A 71 -41.50 10.91 -26.63
N ALA A 72 -42.81 10.76 -26.84
CA ALA A 72 -43.36 9.97 -27.92
C ALA A 72 -42.97 10.56 -29.29
N SER A 73 -42.95 9.67 -30.28
CA SER A 73 -42.51 9.85 -31.66
C SER A 73 -43.18 11.00 -32.42
N ALA A 74 -42.39 11.78 -33.17
CA ALA A 74 -42.79 12.35 -34.46
C ALA A 74 -41.54 12.60 -35.31
N ALA A 75 -41.69 12.41 -36.62
CA ALA A 75 -40.63 12.13 -37.58
C ALA A 75 -39.86 13.35 -38.12
N SER A 76 -38.64 13.04 -38.60
CA SER A 76 -37.87 13.65 -39.69
C SER A 76 -37.54 15.14 -39.67
N ASP A 77 -36.25 15.47 -39.49
CA ASP A 77 -35.51 16.19 -40.55
C ASP A 77 -33.97 16.05 -40.43
N SER A 78 -33.41 15.48 -41.50
CA SER A 78 -32.14 15.77 -42.19
C SER A 78 -30.93 16.39 -41.44
N ASN A 79 -29.86 15.59 -41.33
CA ASN A 79 -28.43 15.96 -41.37
C ASN A 79 -28.00 17.27 -40.68
N MET A 80 -27.55 17.16 -39.44
CA MET A 80 -26.56 18.06 -38.87
C MET A 80 -25.55 17.21 -38.13
N ALA A 81 -24.33 17.16 -38.66
CA ALA A 81 -23.22 16.44 -38.03
C ALA A 81 -22.92 17.10 -36.67
N ASP A 82 -23.40 16.45 -35.61
CA ASP A 82 -23.04 16.76 -34.23
C ASP A 82 -21.56 16.42 -34.04
N THR A 83 -20.69 17.36 -34.39
CA THR A 83 -19.31 17.31 -33.92
C THR A 83 -19.30 17.83 -32.50
N ALA A 84 -19.51 16.93 -31.54
CA ALA A 84 -19.29 17.27 -30.14
C ALA A 84 -17.86 17.80 -29.96
N PRO A 85 -17.66 18.93 -29.24
CA PRO A 85 -16.33 19.45 -29.00
C PRO A 85 -15.48 18.43 -28.21
N VAL A 86 -14.30 18.10 -28.73
CA VAL A 86 -13.33 17.26 -28.02
C VAL A 86 -12.68 18.12 -26.93
N ILE A 87 -13.11 17.94 -25.68
CA ILE A 87 -12.46 18.57 -24.52
C ILE A 87 -11.21 17.73 -24.17
N SER A 88 -10.02 18.24 -24.49
CA SER A 88 -8.77 17.61 -24.08
C SER A 88 -8.57 17.78 -22.57
N SER A 89 -8.29 16.70 -21.86
CA SER A 89 -8.05 16.69 -20.40
C SER A 89 -6.84 17.52 -19.96
N GLY A 90 -6.01 17.97 -20.90
CA GLY A 90 -4.79 18.71 -20.63
C GLY A 90 -3.69 17.84 -20.01
N TRP A 91 -3.81 16.51 -20.00
CA TRP A 91 -2.75 15.59 -19.57
C TRP A 91 -1.97 15.04 -20.77
N THR A 92 -0.66 14.83 -20.60
CA THR A 92 0.24 14.29 -21.62
C THR A 92 0.55 12.82 -21.34
N PRO A 93 0.49 11.91 -22.33
CA PRO A 93 0.84 10.51 -22.11
C PRO A 93 2.34 10.31 -21.88
N GLY A 94 2.67 9.46 -20.92
CA GLY A 94 4.01 8.91 -20.68
C GLY A 94 4.13 7.48 -21.20
N LYS A 95 5.36 6.97 -21.29
CA LYS A 95 5.67 5.61 -21.77
C LYS A 95 5.93 4.63 -20.65
N THR A 96 6.37 5.10 -19.49
CA THR A 96 6.77 4.26 -18.37
C THR A 96 6.18 4.76 -17.07
N ALA A 97 5.55 3.86 -16.33
CA ALA A 97 5.04 4.06 -14.99
C ALA A 97 6.12 3.77 -13.95
N LEU A 98 6.32 4.72 -13.04
CA LEU A 98 7.18 4.54 -11.88
C LEU A 98 6.32 4.46 -10.61
N LEU A 99 6.33 3.28 -9.99
CA LEU A 99 5.56 2.97 -8.80
C LEU A 99 6.50 2.74 -7.61
N GLY A 100 6.12 3.24 -6.45
CA GLY A 100 6.72 2.85 -5.17
C GLY A 100 5.95 1.69 -4.58
N VAL A 101 6.66 0.79 -3.94
CA VAL A 101 6.11 -0.39 -3.25
C VAL A 101 6.50 -0.32 -1.79
N LEU A 102 5.56 -0.62 -0.89
CA LEU A 102 5.80 -0.84 0.53
C LEU A 102 5.27 -2.24 0.88
N ASP A 103 6.16 -3.08 1.37
CA ASP A 103 5.81 -4.36 1.98
C ASP A 103 5.33 -4.11 3.42
N LYS A 104 4.13 -4.59 3.75
CA LYS A 104 3.47 -4.41 5.04
C LYS A 104 4.01 -5.36 6.11
N VAL A 105 4.63 -6.46 5.72
CA VAL A 105 5.11 -7.52 6.62
C VAL A 105 6.43 -7.09 7.29
N ASP A 106 7.39 -6.63 6.49
CA ASP A 106 8.72 -6.24 6.98
C ASP A 106 8.98 -4.72 6.97
N GLY A 107 8.11 -3.94 6.31
CA GLY A 107 8.22 -2.49 6.20
C GLY A 107 9.21 -2.01 5.12
N SER A 108 9.72 -2.92 4.28
CA SER A 108 10.66 -2.58 3.22
C SER A 108 10.00 -1.74 2.12
N THR A 109 10.78 -0.85 1.49
CA THR A 109 10.30 -0.06 0.35
C THR A 109 11.15 -0.29 -0.89
N ALA A 110 10.49 -0.32 -2.04
CA ALA A 110 11.13 -0.50 -3.35
C ALA A 110 10.49 0.43 -4.39
N GLN A 111 11.11 0.48 -5.57
CA GLN A 111 10.54 1.11 -6.75
C GLN A 111 10.47 0.08 -7.88
N VAL A 112 9.39 0.13 -8.65
CA VAL A 112 9.20 -0.68 -9.84
C VAL A 112 8.85 0.23 -11.02
N SER A 113 9.47 -0.05 -12.16
CA SER A 113 9.28 0.66 -13.41
C SER A 113 8.63 -0.29 -14.41
N ILE A 114 7.46 0.08 -14.93
CA ILE A 114 6.66 -0.78 -15.81
C ILE A 114 6.30 0.03 -17.07
N PRO A 115 6.66 -0.45 -18.28
CA PRO A 115 6.23 0.22 -19.51
C PRO A 115 4.71 0.16 -19.65
N VAL A 116 4.11 1.17 -20.28
CA VAL A 116 2.68 1.16 -20.60
C VAL A 116 2.36 -0.01 -21.54
N GLY A 117 1.34 -0.79 -21.18
CA GLY A 117 0.99 -2.06 -21.82
C GLY A 117 1.78 -3.26 -21.29
N GLY A 118 2.71 -3.05 -20.35
CA GLY A 118 3.49 -4.10 -19.71
C GLY A 118 2.98 -4.47 -18.32
N GLN A 119 3.66 -5.47 -17.74
CA GLN A 119 3.40 -5.96 -16.39
C GLN A 119 4.70 -6.30 -15.66
N ALA A 120 4.64 -6.31 -14.34
CA ALA A 120 5.72 -6.77 -13.46
C ALA A 120 5.15 -7.54 -12.27
N ASN A 121 5.93 -8.50 -11.77
CA ASN A 121 5.60 -9.19 -10.54
C ASN A 121 6.25 -8.47 -9.36
N VAL A 122 5.48 -8.24 -8.31
CA VAL A 122 5.90 -7.57 -7.08
C VAL A 122 5.40 -8.43 -5.92
N GLY A 123 6.33 -9.14 -5.28
CA GLY A 123 6.00 -10.19 -4.31
C GLY A 123 5.02 -11.21 -4.89
N ASP A 124 3.85 -11.36 -4.27
CA ASP A 124 2.82 -12.31 -4.70
C ASP A 124 1.77 -11.71 -5.68
N LEU A 125 2.04 -10.49 -6.18
CA LEU A 125 1.14 -9.75 -7.05
C LEU A 125 1.70 -9.60 -8.45
N GLN A 126 0.82 -9.61 -9.44
CA GLN A 126 1.09 -9.10 -10.77
C GLN A 126 0.46 -7.72 -10.94
N VAL A 127 1.28 -6.77 -11.37
CA VAL A 127 0.86 -5.38 -11.64
C VAL A 127 0.97 -5.13 -13.12
N SER A 128 -0.16 -4.80 -13.74
CA SER A 128 -0.27 -4.50 -15.18
C SER A 128 -0.62 -3.02 -15.36
N VAL A 129 0.16 -2.30 -16.17
CA VAL A 129 -0.03 -0.87 -16.41
C VAL A 129 -0.65 -0.64 -17.78
N GLN A 130 -1.83 -0.01 -17.84
CA GLN A 130 -2.48 0.30 -19.12
C GLN A 130 -2.34 1.76 -19.55
N SER A 131 -2.13 2.69 -18.63
CA SER A 131 -1.93 4.11 -18.99
C SER A 131 -1.06 4.83 -17.98
N CYS A 132 -0.24 5.76 -18.47
CA CYS A 132 0.57 6.67 -17.68
C CYS A 132 0.35 8.09 -18.20
N LEU A 133 -0.10 9.01 -17.36
CA LEU A 133 -0.40 10.39 -17.70
C LEU A 133 0.37 11.35 -16.81
N ILE A 134 0.87 12.43 -17.38
CA ILE A 134 1.65 13.49 -16.72
C ILE A 134 0.94 14.83 -16.91
N ARG A 135 0.81 15.63 -15.85
CA ARG A 135 0.37 17.03 -16.03
C ARG A 135 1.46 17.84 -16.75
N PRO A 136 1.12 18.62 -17.79
CA PRO A 136 2.07 19.46 -18.50
C PRO A 136 2.79 20.46 -17.60
N ALA A 137 3.93 20.94 -18.10
CA ALA A 137 4.61 22.07 -17.50
C ALA A 137 3.68 23.30 -17.45
N GLY A 138 3.76 24.08 -16.36
CA GLY A 138 2.90 25.24 -16.11
C GLY A 138 1.69 24.96 -15.21
N GLN A 139 1.38 23.69 -14.94
CA GLN A 139 0.42 23.28 -13.91
C GLN A 139 1.12 22.65 -12.69
N LEU A 140 0.38 22.41 -11.61
CA LEU A 140 0.92 21.74 -10.42
C LEU A 140 1.40 20.31 -10.79
N PRO A 141 2.68 19.95 -10.55
CA PRO A 141 3.25 18.68 -11.03
C PRO A 141 2.53 17.46 -10.45
N ASP A 142 2.08 16.56 -11.33
CA ASP A 142 1.38 15.32 -10.94
C ASP A 142 1.45 14.25 -12.02
N ALA A 143 1.21 13.02 -11.61
CA ALA A 143 1.17 11.86 -12.49
C ALA A 143 0.00 10.96 -12.10
N ALA A 144 -0.67 10.39 -13.10
CA ALA A 144 -1.77 9.46 -12.92
C ALA A 144 -1.49 8.17 -13.71
N ILE A 145 -1.65 7.03 -13.06
CA ILE A 145 -1.40 5.71 -13.64
C ILE A 145 -2.70 4.91 -13.53
N PHE A 146 -3.17 4.40 -14.67
CA PHE A 146 -4.22 3.38 -14.68
C PHE A 146 -3.55 2.01 -14.69
N LEU A 147 -3.85 1.22 -13.67
CA LEU A 147 -3.25 -0.09 -13.49
C LEU A 147 -4.25 -1.10 -12.94
N THR A 148 -3.88 -2.37 -13.07
CA THR A 148 -4.58 -3.52 -12.50
C THR A 148 -3.60 -4.31 -11.64
N VAL A 149 -4.05 -4.73 -10.47
CA VAL A 149 -3.28 -5.56 -9.53
C VAL A 149 -4.05 -6.86 -9.29
N GLU A 150 -3.39 -7.97 -9.57
CA GLU A 150 -3.96 -9.31 -9.49
C GLU A 150 -3.07 -10.19 -8.59
N PRO A 151 -3.65 -11.11 -7.80
CA PRO A 151 -2.85 -12.06 -7.05
C PRO A 151 -2.29 -13.13 -8.00
N LEU A 152 -1.00 -13.44 -7.92
CA LEU A 152 -0.37 -14.47 -8.76
C LEU A 152 -1.03 -15.85 -8.57
N ALA A 153 -1.53 -16.13 -7.36
CA ALA A 153 -2.27 -17.35 -7.06
C ALA A 153 -3.60 -17.47 -7.81
N ASN A 154 -4.17 -16.37 -8.34
CA ASN A 154 -5.45 -16.37 -9.04
C ASN A 154 -5.56 -15.23 -10.08
N ILE A 155 -4.70 -15.24 -11.11
CA ILE A 155 -4.66 -14.23 -12.17
C ILE A 155 -5.95 -14.17 -13.01
N SER A 156 -6.72 -15.27 -13.09
CA SER A 156 -8.01 -15.28 -13.80
C SER A 156 -9.21 -14.86 -12.93
N GLY A 157 -8.98 -14.57 -11.65
CA GLY A 157 -10.00 -14.11 -10.72
C GLY A 157 -10.26 -12.61 -10.81
N PRO A 158 -11.14 -12.08 -9.94
CA PRO A 158 -11.29 -10.63 -9.79
C PRO A 158 -9.97 -9.98 -9.35
N PRO A 159 -9.56 -8.86 -9.94
CA PRO A 159 -8.36 -8.16 -9.51
C PRO A 159 -8.58 -7.57 -8.11
N LEU A 160 -7.50 -7.49 -7.32
CA LEU A 160 -7.51 -6.82 -6.02
C LEU A 160 -7.73 -5.32 -6.16
N PHE A 161 -7.22 -4.75 -7.26
CA PHE A 161 -7.42 -3.35 -7.59
C PHE A 161 -7.43 -3.15 -9.10
N ARG A 162 -8.31 -2.29 -9.60
CA ARG A 162 -8.27 -1.78 -10.97
C ARG A 162 -8.79 -0.36 -11.01
N GLY A 163 -7.93 0.58 -11.37
CA GLY A 163 -8.31 1.99 -11.38
C GLY A 163 -7.15 2.94 -11.59
N TRP A 164 -7.47 4.23 -11.52
CA TRP A 164 -6.50 5.32 -11.54
C TRP A 164 -5.90 5.53 -10.16
N MET A 165 -4.57 5.62 -10.10
CA MET A 165 -3.85 6.16 -8.95
C MET A 165 -3.15 7.45 -9.34
N VAL A 166 -3.11 8.43 -8.44
CA VAL A 166 -2.57 9.76 -8.68
C VAL A 166 -1.49 10.09 -7.65
N ARG A 167 -0.37 10.66 -8.07
CA ARG A 167 0.78 10.93 -7.17
C ARG A 167 0.42 11.84 -6.01
N SER A 168 -0.38 12.87 -6.25
CA SER A 168 -0.81 13.81 -5.23
C SER A 168 -1.79 13.24 -4.19
N THR A 169 -2.31 12.02 -4.39
CA THR A 169 -3.27 11.37 -3.48
C THR A 169 -2.65 10.11 -2.86
N PRO A 170 -1.76 10.26 -1.87
CA PRO A 170 -0.95 9.17 -1.34
C PRO A 170 -1.71 8.10 -0.51
N GLY A 171 -3.03 8.21 -0.38
CA GLY A 171 -3.86 7.27 0.40
C GLY A 171 -4.72 6.30 -0.43
N ALA A 172 -4.71 6.38 -1.77
CA ALA A 172 -5.58 5.58 -2.64
C ALA A 172 -5.08 4.13 -2.87
N THR A 173 -4.17 3.63 -2.04
CA THR A 173 -3.27 2.55 -2.44
C THR A 173 -3.25 1.33 -1.52
N VAL A 174 -4.34 1.11 -0.77
CA VAL A 174 -4.56 -0.17 -0.09
C VAL A 174 -5.11 -1.16 -1.11
N VAL A 175 -4.28 -2.11 -1.54
CA VAL A 175 -4.69 -3.20 -2.42
C VAL A 175 -5.31 -4.30 -1.57
N GLY A 176 -6.55 -4.12 -1.13
CA GLY A 176 -7.29 -5.14 -0.35
C GLY A 176 -6.48 -5.79 0.78
N ASP A 177 -6.49 -7.13 0.84
CA ASP A 177 -5.72 -7.97 1.78
C ASP A 177 -4.27 -8.28 1.31
N ALA A 178 -3.71 -7.51 0.37
CA ALA A 178 -2.36 -7.74 -0.12
C ALA A 178 -1.28 -7.44 0.93
N GLY A 179 -0.14 -8.14 0.81
CA GLY A 179 1.06 -7.85 1.59
C GLY A 179 1.72 -6.53 1.18
N GLU A 180 1.51 -6.11 -0.06
CA GLU A 180 2.15 -4.96 -0.69
C GLU A 180 1.16 -3.82 -0.93
N THR A 181 1.62 -2.60 -0.70
CA THR A 181 0.90 -1.37 -1.03
C THR A 181 1.69 -0.58 -2.07
N PHE A 182 0.98 0.06 -3.00
CA PHE A 182 1.61 0.80 -4.09
C PHE A 182 1.57 2.31 -3.83
N ARG A 183 2.31 3.09 -4.59
CA ARG A 183 2.09 4.53 -4.73
C ARG A 183 2.60 4.98 -6.08
N VAL A 184 2.01 6.02 -6.66
CA VAL A 184 2.57 6.63 -7.85
C VAL A 184 3.77 7.48 -7.46
N ILE A 185 4.90 7.32 -8.17
CA ILE A 185 6.05 8.21 -8.08
C ILE A 185 6.07 9.14 -9.29
N GLY A 186 5.78 8.62 -10.48
CA GLY A 186 5.77 9.42 -11.68
C GLY A 186 5.50 8.62 -12.95
N CYS A 187 5.55 9.35 -14.06
CA CYS A 187 5.51 8.82 -15.41
C CYS A 187 6.64 9.50 -16.20
N SER A 188 7.19 8.80 -17.19
CA SER A 188 8.19 9.34 -18.13
C SER A 188 7.88 8.93 -19.56
#